data_AF-A0A0X3X580-F1
#
_entry.id   AF-A0A0X3X580-F1
#
_cell.length_a   1.000
_cell.length_b   1.000
_cell.length_c   1.000
_cell.angle_alpha   90.00
_cell.angle_beta   90.00
_cell.angle_gamma   90.00
#
_symmetry.space_group_name_H-M   'P 1'
#
loop_
_entity.id
_entity.type
_entity.pdbx_description
1 polymer ?
#
loop_
_entity_poly.entity_id
_entity_poly.type
_entity_poly.pdbx_seq_one_letter_code
_entity_poly.pdbx_strand_id
1 'polypeptide(L)'
;MATDTQAAPRALATATVMKLLPHPPRLITVDDPAHADGPSLERRDDLVRRLVEREGPRTIAFEGDGVRGTVVDDYVRWGRGTLDEAVEAMKGMAYGPCHGPGHDSGAPDGDRAFVRWMRARNEGRPSGERLRLAGVGGPLESSGAASPRAALTALHGHLAARVDADLLPCTAERLDRLLGADRRWTEPAALTDPARSVGRSADAMELRLLADDMEALLDAWPPHATEQNARDGRPGPGAGDDRDRALLYARTATGLLRRHYWMADASPDRTARLVGLRDQMTAADLLALAKRGPALVYARDRPLQRGRGAMRMSDLPLAWWSAGVMVGARLGGK
;
A
#
# COMPACT_ATOMS: atom_id res chain seq x y z
N MET A 1 -44.72 16.47 21.61
CA MET A 1 -44.63 15.61 20.41
C MET A 1 -43.27 15.84 19.79
N ALA A 2 -42.30 14.96 20.10
CA ALA A 2 -40.97 14.99 19.50
C ALA A 2 -40.99 14.03 18.31
N THR A 3 -40.72 14.54 17.11
CA THR A 3 -40.55 13.73 15.90
C THR A 3 -39.18 13.09 15.94
N ASP A 4 -39.16 11.83 16.35
CA ASP A 4 -38.02 10.92 16.24
C ASP A 4 -37.78 10.64 14.75
N THR A 5 -36.63 11.07 14.23
CA THR A 5 -36.21 10.80 12.84
C THR A 5 -34.96 9.95 12.86
N GLN A 6 -35.08 8.72 13.37
CA GLN A 6 -34.08 7.69 13.17
C GLN A 6 -34.35 6.99 11.82
N ALA A 7 -34.08 7.71 10.74
CA ALA A 7 -34.11 7.13 9.40
C ALA A 7 -32.91 6.19 9.23
N ALA A 8 -33.16 4.88 9.23
CA ALA A 8 -32.16 3.90 8.82
C ALA A 8 -31.63 4.25 7.42
N PRO A 9 -30.30 4.21 7.18
CA PRO A 9 -29.75 4.52 5.87
C PRO A 9 -30.32 3.54 4.84
N ARG A 10 -31.10 4.07 3.88
CA ARG A 10 -31.58 3.30 2.73
C ARG A 10 -30.38 2.80 1.93
N ALA A 11 -30.30 1.49 1.70
CA ALA A 11 -29.32 0.91 0.80
C ALA A 11 -29.50 1.50 -0.60
N LEU A 12 -28.66 2.47 -0.97
CA LEU A 12 -28.63 3.01 -2.32
C LEU A 12 -27.86 2.01 -3.20
N ALA A 13 -28.48 1.55 -4.29
CA ALA A 13 -27.77 0.70 -5.24
C ALA A 13 -26.56 1.45 -5.80
N THR A 14 -25.39 0.80 -5.87
CA THR A 14 -24.15 1.43 -6.36
C THR A 14 -24.33 2.09 -7.72
N ALA A 15 -25.04 1.45 -8.64
CA ALA A 15 -25.34 2.01 -9.96
C ALA A 15 -26.09 3.35 -9.89
N THR A 16 -26.89 3.57 -8.84
CA THR A 16 -27.58 4.85 -8.59
C THR A 16 -26.60 5.89 -8.08
N VAL A 17 -25.68 5.54 -7.17
CA VAL A 17 -24.61 6.45 -6.72
C VAL A 17 -23.73 6.87 -7.91
N MET A 18 -23.34 5.92 -8.76
CA MET A 18 -22.45 6.18 -9.90
C MET A 18 -23.08 7.12 -10.93
N LYS A 19 -24.40 7.04 -11.15
CA LYS A 19 -25.15 7.96 -12.01
C LYS A 19 -25.29 9.38 -11.44
N LEU A 20 -25.07 9.57 -10.14
CA LEU A 20 -25.13 10.87 -9.47
C LEU A 20 -23.78 11.58 -9.48
N LEU A 21 -22.70 10.91 -9.87
CA LEU A 21 -21.38 11.51 -9.94
C LEU A 21 -21.22 12.31 -11.25
N PRO A 22 -20.71 13.55 -11.20
CA PRO A 22 -20.55 14.40 -12.38
C PRO A 22 -19.47 13.88 -13.35
N HIS A 23 -18.59 13.00 -12.88
CA HIS A 23 -17.55 12.34 -13.67
C HIS A 23 -17.42 10.89 -13.18
N PRO A 24 -16.98 9.96 -14.06
CA PRO A 24 -16.65 8.61 -13.61
C PRO A 24 -15.53 8.68 -12.55
N PRO A 25 -15.71 8.06 -11.37
CA PRO A 25 -14.73 8.13 -10.29
C PRO A 25 -13.46 7.38 -10.67
N ARG A 26 -12.31 7.92 -10.26
CA ARG A 26 -11.01 7.25 -10.40
C ARG A 26 -10.74 6.32 -9.23
N LEU A 27 -11.25 6.65 -8.05
CA LEU A 27 -11.16 5.84 -6.85
C LEU A 27 -12.55 5.68 -6.26
N ILE A 28 -12.98 4.43 -6.09
CA ILE A 28 -14.20 4.10 -5.36
C ILE A 28 -13.74 3.53 -4.03
N THR A 29 -13.99 4.25 -2.95
CA THR A 29 -13.59 3.84 -1.60
C THR A 29 -14.76 3.18 -0.90
N VAL A 30 -14.53 1.99 -0.36
CA VAL A 30 -15.48 1.26 0.48
C VAL A 30 -14.87 1.18 1.87
N ASP A 31 -15.56 1.78 2.83
CA ASP A 31 -15.14 1.77 4.22
C ASP A 31 -15.59 0.47 4.89
N ASP A 32 -14.68 -0.12 5.67
CA ASP A 32 -15.02 -1.16 6.64
C ASP A 32 -15.40 -0.50 7.99
N PRO A 33 -16.69 -0.47 8.38
CA PRO A 33 -17.09 0.11 9.66
C PRO A 33 -16.57 -0.77 10.81
N ALA A 34 -15.44 -0.36 11.37
CA ALA A 34 -14.78 -1.08 12.44
C ALA A 34 -15.51 -0.94 13.79
N HIS A 35 -16.63 -1.62 14.02
CA HIS A 35 -17.22 -1.86 15.35
C HIS A 35 -17.99 -3.21 15.37
N ALA A 36 -17.63 -4.08 16.33
CA ALA A 36 -18.27 -5.30 16.88
C ALA A 36 -18.99 -6.33 15.96
N ASP A 37 -19.62 -5.91 14.86
CA ASP A 37 -20.37 -6.70 13.89
C ASP A 37 -19.98 -6.32 12.43
N GLY A 38 -18.70 -5.99 12.21
CA GLY A 38 -18.17 -5.59 10.89
C GLY A 38 -18.56 -6.57 9.78
N PRO A 39 -18.69 -6.13 8.51
CA PRO A 39 -19.06 -7.02 7.42
C PRO A 39 -18.14 -8.24 7.40
N SER A 40 -18.73 -9.45 7.43
CA SER A 40 -17.97 -10.68 7.23
C SER A 40 -17.16 -10.58 5.94
N LEU A 41 -16.02 -11.28 5.86
CA LEU A 41 -15.23 -11.40 4.63
C LEU A 41 -16.10 -11.68 3.39
N GLU A 42 -17.17 -12.44 3.57
CA GLU A 42 -18.17 -12.73 2.54
C GLU A 42 -18.91 -11.49 2.03
N ARG A 43 -19.33 -10.58 2.91
CA ARG A 43 -20.01 -9.32 2.51
C ARG A 43 -19.08 -8.39 1.75
N ARG A 44 -17.81 -8.30 2.18
CA ARG A 44 -16.74 -7.59 1.45
C ARG A 44 -16.58 -8.19 0.06
N ASP A 45 -16.37 -9.50 -0.01
CA ASP A 45 -16.12 -10.21 -1.27
C ASP A 45 -17.29 -10.08 -2.23
N ASP A 46 -18.52 -10.20 -1.74
CA ASP A 46 -19.74 -10.05 -2.53
C ASP A 46 -19.94 -8.63 -3.04
N LEU A 47 -19.60 -7.62 -2.24
CA LEU A 47 -19.60 -6.23 -2.69
C LEU A 47 -18.55 -6.02 -3.79
N VAL A 48 -17.31 -6.48 -3.59
CA VAL A 48 -16.24 -6.40 -4.58
C VAL A 48 -16.66 -7.07 -5.89
N ARG A 49 -17.19 -8.29 -5.83
CA ARG A 49 -17.70 -9.03 -7.00
C ARG A 49 -18.75 -8.23 -7.77
N ARG A 50 -19.78 -7.73 -7.07
CA ARG A 50 -20.84 -6.92 -7.70
C ARG A 50 -20.30 -5.65 -8.34
N LEU A 51 -19.36 -4.98 -7.70
CA LEU A 51 -18.76 -3.74 -8.22
C LEU A 51 -17.90 -4.01 -9.45
N VAL A 52 -17.06 -5.06 -9.41
CA VAL A 52 -16.25 -5.50 -10.56
C VAL A 52 -17.14 -5.86 -11.75
N GLU A 53 -18.26 -6.55 -11.51
CA GLU A 53 -19.20 -6.97 -12.56
C GLU A 53 -19.98 -5.80 -13.17
N ARG A 54 -20.41 -4.82 -12.36
CA ARG A 54 -21.31 -3.75 -12.79
C ARG A 54 -20.60 -2.48 -13.23
N GLU A 55 -19.55 -2.09 -12.51
CA GLU A 55 -18.86 -0.81 -12.67
C GLU A 55 -17.50 -0.98 -13.37
N GLY A 56 -17.04 -2.22 -13.55
CA GLY A 56 -15.84 -2.55 -14.30
C GLY A 56 -14.47 -2.13 -13.73
N PRO A 57 -14.26 -1.79 -12.44
CA PRO A 57 -12.91 -1.56 -11.94
C PRO A 57 -12.09 -2.85 -12.08
N ARG A 58 -10.88 -2.72 -12.63
CA ARG A 58 -9.95 -3.84 -12.82
C ARG A 58 -8.88 -3.91 -11.75
N THR A 59 -8.76 -2.88 -10.92
CA THR A 59 -7.83 -2.86 -9.79
C THR A 59 -8.63 -2.87 -8.49
N ILE A 60 -8.34 -3.84 -7.64
CA ILE A 60 -8.88 -3.95 -6.29
C ILE A 60 -7.72 -3.69 -5.33
N ALA A 61 -7.87 -2.71 -4.45
CA ALA A 61 -6.85 -2.27 -3.53
C ALA A 61 -7.31 -2.45 -2.08
N PHE A 62 -6.39 -2.86 -1.21
CA PHE A 62 -6.63 -3.04 0.22
C PHE A 62 -5.65 -2.20 1.04
N GLU A 63 -6.11 -1.58 2.13
CA GLU A 63 -5.23 -0.90 3.09
C GLU A 63 -4.22 -1.88 3.67
N GLY A 64 -2.93 -1.60 3.50
CA GLY A 64 -1.86 -2.45 4.05
C GLY A 64 -0.57 -2.35 3.25
N ASP A 65 0.27 -3.37 3.36
CA ASP A 65 1.59 -3.39 2.72
C ASP A 65 1.49 -3.50 1.19
N GLY A 66 1.77 -2.38 0.49
CA GLY A 66 1.82 -2.33 -0.96
C GLY A 66 2.79 -3.33 -1.59
N VAL A 67 3.93 -3.60 -0.95
CA VAL A 67 4.94 -4.55 -1.45
C VAL A 67 4.41 -5.97 -1.36
N ARG A 68 3.81 -6.39 -0.24
CA ARG A 68 3.12 -7.69 -0.15
C ARG A 68 1.97 -7.82 -1.13
N GLY A 69 1.25 -6.74 -1.43
CA GLY A 69 0.23 -6.71 -2.47
C GLY A 69 0.74 -7.20 -3.84
N THR A 70 2.02 -6.99 -4.16
CA THR A 70 2.61 -7.46 -5.42
C THR A 70 2.73 -8.98 -5.51
N VAL A 71 2.90 -9.68 -4.39
CA VAL A 71 2.93 -11.15 -4.33
C VAL A 71 1.57 -11.72 -4.71
N VAL A 72 0.50 -11.12 -4.17
CA VAL A 72 -0.87 -11.52 -4.51
C VAL A 72 -1.19 -11.18 -5.97
N ASP A 73 -0.81 -10.00 -6.45
CA ASP A 73 -1.00 -9.60 -7.86
C ASP A 73 -0.31 -10.58 -8.83
N ASP A 74 0.91 -10.99 -8.52
CA ASP A 74 1.67 -11.93 -9.32
C ASP A 74 1.01 -13.32 -9.38
N TYR A 75 0.50 -13.80 -8.24
CA TYR A 75 -0.26 -15.03 -8.19
C TYR A 75 -1.56 -14.94 -9.00
N VAL A 76 -2.40 -13.92 -8.77
CA VAL A 76 -3.74 -13.85 -9.41
C VAL A 76 -3.65 -13.58 -10.90
N ARG A 77 -2.66 -12.80 -11.37
CA ARG A 77 -2.53 -12.45 -12.80
C ARG A 77 -1.74 -13.47 -13.59
N TRP A 78 -0.70 -14.04 -13.00
CA TRP A 78 0.30 -14.82 -13.74
C TRP A 78 0.48 -16.24 -13.21
N GLY A 79 -0.12 -16.59 -12.06
CA GLY A 79 0.08 -17.88 -11.42
C GLY A 79 1.51 -18.06 -10.90
N ARG A 80 2.22 -16.98 -10.59
CA ARG A 80 3.57 -17.02 -10.00
C ARG A 80 3.46 -17.24 -8.49
N GLY A 81 4.35 -18.06 -7.94
CA GLY A 81 4.31 -18.46 -6.53
C GLY A 81 3.19 -19.45 -6.23
N THR A 82 2.85 -19.60 -4.95
CA THR A 82 1.81 -20.51 -4.48
C THR A 82 0.58 -19.77 -3.94
N LEU A 83 -0.55 -20.47 -3.86
CA LEU A 83 -1.74 -19.93 -3.20
C LEU A 83 -1.46 -19.58 -1.73
N ASP A 84 -0.69 -20.42 -1.04
CA ASP A 84 -0.40 -20.23 0.38
C ASP A 84 0.46 -18.98 0.60
N GLU A 85 1.44 -18.73 -0.27
CA GLU A 85 2.22 -17.48 -0.26
C GLU A 85 1.35 -16.25 -0.55
N ALA A 86 0.44 -16.34 -1.52
CA ALA A 86 -0.47 -15.24 -1.85
C ALA A 86 -1.45 -14.95 -0.70
N VAL A 87 -2.00 -15.99 -0.07
CA VAL A 87 -2.88 -15.86 1.09
C VAL A 87 -2.11 -15.31 2.29
N GLU A 88 -0.87 -15.75 2.50
CA GLU A 88 -0.01 -15.21 3.55
C GLU A 88 0.32 -13.74 3.31
N ALA A 89 0.61 -13.36 2.06
CA ALA A 89 0.82 -11.97 1.70
C ALA A 89 -0.44 -11.11 1.93
N MET A 90 -1.64 -11.69 1.74
CA MET A 90 -2.93 -11.05 2.02
C MET A 90 -3.16 -10.76 3.51
N LYS A 91 -2.57 -11.55 4.42
CA LYS A 91 -2.67 -11.33 5.88
C LYS A 91 -2.06 -9.97 6.24
N GLY A 92 -2.87 -9.10 6.83
CA GLY A 92 -2.50 -7.71 7.17
C GLY A 92 -2.92 -6.65 6.16
N MET A 93 -3.45 -7.03 4.99
CA MET A 93 -4.15 -6.10 4.07
C MET A 93 -5.67 -6.18 4.21
N ALA A 94 -6.20 -7.38 4.50
CA ALA A 94 -7.62 -7.64 4.64
C ALA A 94 -8.21 -7.30 6.02
N TYR A 95 -7.37 -7.37 7.06
CA TYR A 95 -7.71 -7.12 8.46
C TYR A 95 -6.58 -6.30 9.09
N GLY A 96 -6.90 -5.11 9.59
CA GLY A 96 -5.99 -4.39 10.48
C GLY A 96 -5.78 -5.14 11.82
N PRO A 97 -4.93 -4.63 12.73
CA PRO A 97 -4.51 -5.33 13.96
C PRO A 97 -5.60 -5.33 15.05
N CYS A 98 -6.80 -5.82 14.74
CA CYS A 98 -7.86 -6.08 15.71
C CYS A 98 -7.72 -7.47 16.37
N HIS A 99 -6.69 -8.25 16.03
CA HIS A 99 -6.34 -9.44 16.79
C HIS A 99 -5.55 -9.01 18.02
N GLY A 100 -6.22 -8.99 19.16
CA GLY A 100 -5.56 -9.14 20.46
C GLY A 100 -4.73 -10.42 20.48
N PRO A 101 -3.77 -10.54 21.41
CA PRO A 101 -2.92 -11.73 21.51
C PRO A 101 -3.79 -12.97 21.74
N GLY A 102 -3.79 -13.93 20.80
CA GLY A 102 -4.43 -15.24 21.01
C GLY A 102 -5.17 -15.91 19.83
N HIS A 103 -5.26 -15.29 18.64
CA HIS A 103 -5.93 -15.93 17.48
C HIS A 103 -4.94 -16.34 16.38
N ASP A 104 -4.08 -17.30 16.68
CA ASP A 104 -3.39 -18.12 15.67
C ASP A 104 -4.33 -19.24 15.21
N SER A 105 -5.24 -18.94 14.27
CA SER A 105 -6.10 -19.97 13.68
C SER A 105 -6.28 -19.74 12.19
N GLY A 106 -5.25 -20.08 11.41
CA GLY A 106 -5.32 -20.19 9.95
C GLY A 106 -5.59 -18.87 9.23
N ALA A 107 -5.34 -18.81 7.92
CA ALA A 107 -6.00 -17.79 7.14
C ALA A 107 -7.51 -18.07 7.21
N PRO A 108 -8.38 -17.11 7.57
CA PRO A 108 -9.81 -17.34 7.50
C PRO A 108 -10.13 -17.76 6.06
N ASP A 109 -10.92 -18.84 5.90
CA ASP A 109 -11.23 -19.45 4.59
C ASP A 109 -11.66 -18.44 3.51
N GLY A 110 -12.17 -17.27 3.92
CA GLY A 110 -12.52 -16.13 3.07
C GLY A 110 -11.37 -15.55 2.23
N ASP A 111 -10.18 -15.26 2.79
CA ASP A 111 -9.10 -14.66 1.98
C ASP A 111 -8.56 -15.66 0.92
N ARG A 112 -8.51 -16.94 1.29
CA ARG A 112 -8.19 -18.02 0.34
C ARG A 112 -9.24 -18.13 -0.76
N ALA A 113 -10.53 -18.08 -0.41
CA ALA A 113 -11.62 -18.12 -1.38
C ALA A 113 -11.58 -16.91 -2.32
N PHE A 114 -11.29 -15.72 -1.79
CA PHE A 114 -11.17 -14.48 -2.56
C PHE A 114 -10.02 -14.54 -3.57
N VAL A 115 -8.82 -14.93 -3.14
CA VAL A 115 -7.65 -15.06 -4.03
C VAL A 115 -7.89 -16.12 -5.12
N ARG A 116 -8.53 -17.25 -4.78
CA ARG A 116 -8.94 -18.26 -5.77
C ARG A 116 -9.94 -17.70 -6.78
N TRP A 117 -10.95 -16.95 -6.33
CA TRP A 117 -11.91 -16.32 -7.21
C TRP A 117 -11.25 -15.34 -8.19
N MET A 118 -10.35 -14.48 -7.71
CA MET A 118 -9.60 -13.56 -8.58
C MET A 118 -8.78 -14.30 -9.62
N ARG A 119 -8.08 -15.37 -9.21
CA ARG A 119 -7.27 -16.21 -10.11
C ARG A 119 -8.14 -16.84 -11.20
N ALA A 120 -9.23 -17.50 -10.82
CA ALA A 120 -10.15 -18.14 -11.75
C ALA A 120 -10.77 -17.10 -12.72
N ARG A 121 -11.09 -15.90 -12.23
CA ARG A 121 -11.63 -14.82 -13.08
C ARG A 121 -10.62 -14.32 -14.11
N ASN A 122 -9.32 -14.44 -13.85
CA ASN A 122 -8.24 -14.03 -14.73
C ASN A 122 -7.83 -15.10 -15.77
N GLU A 123 -8.22 -16.36 -15.56
CA GLU A 123 -7.92 -17.46 -16.48
C GLU A 123 -8.52 -17.19 -17.87
N GLY A 124 -7.74 -17.47 -18.91
CA GLY A 124 -8.14 -17.26 -20.31
C GLY A 124 -8.26 -15.80 -20.76
N ARG A 125 -8.10 -14.80 -19.87
CA ARG A 125 -8.28 -13.38 -20.22
C ARG A 125 -7.00 -12.71 -20.75
N PRO A 126 -7.12 -11.77 -21.70
CA PRO A 126 -6.02 -10.88 -22.08
C PRO A 126 -5.47 -10.08 -20.90
N SER A 127 -4.18 -9.74 -20.92
CA SER A 127 -3.50 -9.06 -19.80
C SER A 127 -4.14 -7.74 -19.37
N GLY A 128 -4.73 -7.00 -20.32
CA GLY A 128 -5.44 -5.74 -20.04
C GLY A 128 -6.78 -5.90 -19.36
N GLU A 129 -7.40 -7.09 -19.42
CA GLU A 129 -8.72 -7.39 -18.84
C GLU A 129 -8.64 -8.14 -17.50
N ARG A 130 -7.44 -8.55 -17.09
CA ARG A 130 -7.21 -9.24 -15.82
C ARG A 130 -7.41 -8.28 -14.66
N LEU A 131 -8.08 -8.78 -13.62
CA LEU A 131 -8.12 -8.17 -12.31
C LEU A 131 -6.70 -8.09 -11.73
N ARG A 132 -6.45 -6.99 -11.04
CA ARG A 132 -5.23 -6.71 -10.30
C ARG A 132 -5.53 -6.56 -8.82
N LEU A 133 -4.59 -6.97 -7.99
CA LEU A 133 -4.60 -6.66 -6.57
C LEU A 133 -3.52 -5.63 -6.26
N ALA A 134 -3.81 -4.71 -5.34
CA ALA A 134 -2.84 -3.77 -4.81
C ALA A 134 -2.99 -3.64 -3.29
N GLY A 135 -1.87 -3.47 -2.59
CA GLY A 135 -1.87 -2.90 -1.25
C GLY A 135 -1.71 -1.37 -1.35
N VAL A 136 -2.32 -0.62 -0.44
CA VAL A 136 -2.12 0.84 -0.32
C VAL A 136 -1.64 1.19 1.08
N GLY A 137 -0.44 1.76 1.17
CA GLY A 137 0.24 2.04 2.43
C GLY A 137 1.55 1.27 2.59
N GLY A 138 2.21 1.51 3.72
CA GLY A 138 3.48 0.89 4.05
C GLY A 138 3.36 -0.37 4.92
N PRO A 139 4.42 -1.18 5.01
CA PRO A 139 4.52 -2.30 5.95
C PRO A 139 4.71 -1.78 7.38
N LEU A 140 3.62 -1.30 7.96
CA LEU A 140 3.56 -0.65 9.27
C LEU A 140 2.74 -1.46 10.28
N GLU A 141 2.44 -2.71 9.95
CA GLU A 141 1.67 -3.65 10.77
C GLU A 141 2.56 -4.34 11.82
N SER A 142 1.96 -4.82 12.92
CA SER A 142 2.64 -5.52 14.03
C SER A 142 3.70 -4.70 14.79
N SER A 143 3.23 -3.92 15.78
CA SER A 143 4.01 -3.19 16.80
C SER A 143 5.14 -2.24 16.31
N GLY A 144 5.40 -2.11 15.01
CA GLY A 144 6.48 -1.26 14.48
C GLY A 144 6.45 -1.08 12.96
N ALA A 145 7.46 -0.37 12.43
CA ALA A 145 7.70 -0.29 10.99
C ALA A 145 8.65 -1.41 10.56
N ALA A 146 8.40 -2.02 9.40
CA ALA A 146 9.33 -3.02 8.85
C ALA A 146 10.70 -2.42 8.49
N SER A 147 11.70 -3.30 8.33
CA SER A 147 13.00 -2.95 7.77
C SER A 147 12.83 -2.40 6.33
N PRO A 148 13.55 -1.34 5.94
CA PRO A 148 13.52 -0.83 4.56
C PRO A 148 14.25 -1.75 3.57
N ARG A 149 14.93 -2.81 4.05
CA ARG A 149 15.72 -3.76 3.26
C ARG A 149 14.99 -4.29 2.05
N ALA A 150 13.80 -4.87 2.23
CA ALA A 150 13.07 -5.53 1.14
C ALA A 150 12.79 -4.54 -0.02
N ALA A 151 12.34 -3.33 0.30
CA ALA A 151 12.04 -2.31 -0.70
C ALA A 151 13.31 -1.76 -1.37
N LEU A 152 14.36 -1.48 -0.59
CA LEU A 152 15.62 -0.97 -1.13
C LEU A 152 16.34 -1.99 -2.01
N THR A 153 16.43 -3.24 -1.59
CA THR A 153 17.05 -4.33 -2.37
C THR A 153 16.26 -4.58 -3.65
N ALA A 154 14.92 -4.54 -3.60
CA ALA A 154 14.10 -4.72 -4.80
C ALA A 154 14.24 -3.54 -5.78
N LEU A 155 14.29 -2.30 -5.30
CA LEU A 155 14.56 -1.12 -6.12
C LEU A 155 15.94 -1.19 -6.76
N HIS A 156 16.97 -1.47 -5.96
CA HIS A 156 18.35 -1.62 -6.43
C HIS A 156 18.47 -2.71 -7.48
N GLY A 157 17.92 -3.90 -7.21
CA GLY A 157 17.93 -5.01 -8.17
C GLY A 157 17.18 -4.69 -9.47
N HIS A 158 16.07 -3.93 -9.38
CA HIS A 158 15.36 -3.48 -10.58
C HIS A 158 16.23 -2.55 -11.44
N LEU A 159 16.91 -1.60 -10.82
CA LEU A 159 17.83 -0.68 -11.51
C LEU A 159 19.05 -1.43 -12.04
N ALA A 160 19.69 -2.28 -11.24
CA ALA A 160 20.92 -3.00 -11.61
C ALA A 160 20.73 -3.95 -12.80
N ALA A 161 19.54 -4.51 -12.97
CA ALA A 161 19.21 -5.33 -14.14
C ALA A 161 19.04 -4.49 -15.42
N ARG A 162 19.03 -3.16 -15.33
CA ARG A 162 18.62 -2.26 -16.41
C ARG A 162 19.67 -1.19 -16.70
N VAL A 163 20.28 -0.52 -15.72
CA VAL A 163 21.36 0.45 -15.97
C VAL A 163 22.73 -0.22 -15.99
N ASP A 164 23.71 0.48 -16.57
CA ASP A 164 25.12 0.13 -16.39
C ASP A 164 25.53 0.33 -14.91
N ALA A 165 26.44 -0.51 -14.42
CA ALA A 165 26.82 -0.54 -13.01
C ALA A 165 27.36 0.80 -12.50
N ASP A 166 28.06 1.56 -13.35
CA ASP A 166 28.64 2.86 -13.01
C ASP A 166 27.59 3.97 -12.80
N LEU A 167 26.34 3.75 -13.24
CA LEU A 167 25.21 4.66 -13.01
C LEU A 167 24.48 4.36 -11.69
N LEU A 168 24.74 3.22 -11.06
CA LEU A 168 24.13 2.90 -9.77
C LEU A 168 24.78 3.74 -8.65
N PRO A 169 23.99 4.34 -7.75
CA PRO A 169 24.55 5.17 -6.67
C PRO A 169 25.35 4.35 -5.64
N CYS A 170 25.15 3.03 -5.59
CA CYS A 170 25.92 2.12 -4.76
C CYS A 170 25.88 0.67 -5.27
N THR A 171 26.81 -0.17 -4.78
CA THR A 171 26.76 -1.63 -4.99
C THR A 171 25.77 -2.29 -4.04
N ALA A 172 25.32 -3.50 -4.37
CA ALA A 172 24.44 -4.29 -3.51
C ALA A 172 25.07 -4.59 -2.15
N GLU A 173 26.39 -4.83 -2.10
CA GLU A 173 27.15 -5.08 -0.88
C GLU A 173 27.23 -3.83 0.00
N ARG A 174 27.40 -2.64 -0.59
CA ARG A 174 27.36 -1.38 0.18
C ARG A 174 25.97 -1.16 0.76
N LEU A 175 24.92 -1.38 -0.03
CA LEU A 175 23.55 -1.28 0.42
C LEU A 175 23.25 -2.23 1.60
N ASP A 176 23.67 -3.49 1.48
CA ASP A 176 23.51 -4.50 2.53
C ASP A 176 24.25 -4.14 3.83
N ARG A 177 25.50 -3.66 3.72
CA ARG A 177 26.28 -3.20 4.88
C ARG A 177 25.61 -2.03 5.61
N LEU A 178 25.11 -1.03 4.88
CA LEU A 178 24.41 0.11 5.47
C LEU A 178 23.10 -0.30 6.14
N LEU A 179 22.34 -1.21 5.51
CA LEU A 179 21.12 -1.76 6.08
C LEU A 179 21.39 -2.50 7.40
N GLY A 180 22.46 -3.30 7.47
CA GLY A 180 22.76 -4.13 8.62
C GLY A 180 21.63 -5.12 8.96
N ALA A 181 21.64 -5.70 10.16
CA ALA A 181 20.65 -6.69 10.55
C ALA A 181 19.23 -6.10 10.70
N ASP A 182 18.21 -6.72 10.12
CA ASP A 182 16.82 -6.22 10.12
C ASP A 182 16.26 -5.92 11.51
N ARG A 183 16.67 -6.70 12.52
CA ARG A 183 16.27 -6.52 13.93
C ARG A 183 16.56 -5.12 14.48
N ARG A 184 17.55 -4.40 13.91
CA ARG A 184 17.88 -3.02 14.32
C ARG A 184 16.80 -2.02 13.92
N TRP A 185 16.08 -2.31 12.84
CA TRP A 185 14.98 -1.50 12.32
C TRP A 185 13.67 -1.85 13.03
N THR A 186 13.45 -3.14 13.31
CA THR A 186 12.22 -3.65 13.92
C THR A 186 12.30 -3.78 15.45
N GLU A 187 13.13 -2.96 16.10
CA GLU A 187 13.27 -2.95 17.57
C GLU A 187 11.93 -2.54 18.22
N PRO A 188 11.25 -3.44 18.97
CA PRO A 188 9.91 -3.16 19.50
C PRO A 188 9.85 -1.94 20.43
N ALA A 189 10.94 -1.67 21.17
CA ALA A 189 10.99 -0.52 22.06
C ALA A 189 11.10 0.83 21.32
N ALA A 190 11.42 0.85 20.03
CA ALA A 190 11.63 2.08 19.25
C ALA A 190 10.36 2.95 19.11
N LEU A 191 9.18 2.33 19.24
CA LEU A 191 7.92 3.07 19.18
C LEU A 191 7.68 3.93 20.44
N THR A 192 8.11 3.45 21.61
CA THR A 192 7.94 4.12 22.89
C THR A 192 9.18 4.94 23.27
N ASP A 193 10.38 4.42 23.04
CA ASP A 193 11.66 5.06 23.31
C ASP A 193 12.37 5.47 22.00
N PRO A 194 12.44 6.77 21.66
CA PRO A 194 13.09 7.23 20.44
C PRO A 194 14.58 6.85 20.35
N ALA A 195 15.28 6.74 21.49
CA ALA A 195 16.70 6.40 21.49
C ALA A 195 16.99 4.97 21.00
N ARG A 196 15.96 4.11 20.98
CA ARG A 196 16.06 2.73 20.49
C ARG A 196 15.93 2.64 18.96
N SER A 197 15.51 3.70 18.27
CA SER A 197 15.39 3.70 16.82
C SER A 197 16.72 4.08 16.15
N VAL A 198 17.13 3.30 15.15
CA VAL A 198 18.33 3.57 14.34
C VAL A 198 18.13 4.67 13.30
N GLY A 199 16.91 5.20 13.15
CA GLY A 199 16.52 6.02 12.01
C GLY A 199 17.23 7.37 11.86
N ARG A 200 18.02 7.80 12.85
CA ARG A 200 18.89 8.99 12.83
C ARG A 200 20.39 8.67 12.84
N SER A 201 20.76 7.40 12.70
CA SER A 201 22.16 7.00 12.52
C SER A 201 22.74 7.50 11.18
N ALA A 202 24.07 7.57 11.08
CA ALA A 202 24.75 7.94 9.84
C ALA A 202 24.36 7.00 8.68
N ASP A 203 24.34 5.69 8.90
CA ASP A 203 23.90 4.70 7.92
C ASP A 203 22.47 4.99 7.41
N ALA A 204 21.54 5.29 8.33
CA ALA A 204 20.16 5.59 7.96
C ALA A 204 20.03 6.89 7.15
N MET A 205 20.89 7.89 7.40
CA MET A 205 20.93 9.12 6.63
C MET A 205 21.50 8.89 5.23
N GLU A 206 22.55 8.08 5.11
CA GLU A 206 23.11 7.69 3.83
C GLU A 206 22.10 6.87 3.00
N LEU A 207 21.38 5.93 3.63
CA LEU A 207 20.33 5.17 2.97
C LEU A 207 19.21 6.06 2.42
N ARG A 208 18.91 7.20 3.06
CA ARG A 208 17.93 8.17 2.54
C ARG A 208 18.43 8.88 1.29
N LEU A 209 19.72 9.22 1.23
CA LEU A 209 20.33 9.79 0.03
C LEU A 209 20.34 8.77 -1.11
N LEU A 210 20.75 7.53 -0.82
CA LEU A 210 20.74 6.45 -1.82
C LEU A 210 19.33 6.14 -2.34
N ALA A 211 18.31 6.17 -1.46
CA ALA A 211 16.92 6.00 -1.88
C ALA A 211 16.46 7.13 -2.81
N ASP A 212 16.82 8.38 -2.49
CA ASP A 212 16.53 9.57 -3.31
C ASP A 212 17.22 9.49 -4.68
N ASP A 213 18.51 9.17 -4.71
CA ASP A 213 19.28 9.00 -5.95
C ASP A 213 18.74 7.86 -6.83
N MET A 214 18.34 6.74 -6.23
CA MET A 214 17.71 5.62 -6.96
C MET A 214 16.33 6.00 -7.52
N GLU A 215 15.53 6.78 -6.78
CA GLU A 215 14.24 7.30 -7.27
C GLU A 215 14.46 8.30 -8.42
N ALA A 216 15.42 9.21 -8.29
CA ALA A 216 15.80 10.16 -9.33
C ALA A 216 16.30 9.45 -10.60
N LEU A 217 17.11 8.39 -10.45
CA LEU A 217 17.57 7.56 -11.57
C LEU A 217 16.39 6.86 -12.27
N LEU A 218 15.44 6.32 -11.51
CA LEU A 218 14.23 5.71 -12.04
C LEU A 218 13.35 6.72 -12.80
N ASP A 219 13.24 7.95 -12.31
CA ASP A 219 12.49 9.03 -12.96
C ASP A 219 13.17 9.52 -14.24
N ALA A 220 14.50 9.67 -14.23
CA ALA A 220 15.29 10.06 -15.39
C ALA A 220 15.25 9.00 -16.51
N TRP A 221 14.94 7.75 -16.18
CA TRP A 221 14.78 6.68 -17.16
C TRP A 221 13.53 6.91 -18.03
N PRO A 222 13.63 7.14 -19.36
CA PRO A 222 12.46 7.34 -20.20
C PRO A 222 11.75 6.01 -20.56
N PRO A 223 10.42 5.99 -20.76
CA PRO A 223 9.68 4.78 -21.17
C PRO A 223 10.24 4.08 -22.43
N HIS A 224 10.85 4.81 -23.37
CA HIS A 224 11.43 4.26 -24.60
C HIS A 224 12.72 3.46 -24.37
N ALA A 225 13.46 3.71 -23.29
CA ALA A 225 14.62 2.88 -22.96
C ALA A 225 14.21 1.46 -22.56
N THR A 226 12.93 1.21 -22.25
CA THR A 226 12.39 -0.15 -22.09
C THR A 226 12.26 -0.89 -23.42
N GLU A 227 12.00 -0.20 -24.54
CA GLU A 227 12.02 -0.81 -25.87
C GLU A 227 13.43 -1.16 -26.33
N GLN A 228 14.42 -0.32 -26.00
CA GLN A 228 15.84 -0.62 -26.23
C GLN A 228 16.31 -1.81 -25.38
N ASN A 229 15.97 -1.85 -24.08
CA ASN A 229 16.28 -3.00 -23.23
C ASN A 229 15.68 -4.32 -23.75
N ALA A 230 14.47 -4.27 -24.33
CA ALA A 230 13.85 -5.43 -24.97
C ALA A 230 14.61 -5.86 -26.24
N ARG A 231 15.14 -4.91 -27.02
CA ARG A 231 16.02 -5.20 -28.17
C ARG A 231 17.36 -5.80 -27.74
N ASP A 232 17.88 -5.36 -26.60
CA ASP A 232 19.17 -5.80 -26.05
C ASP A 232 19.06 -7.11 -25.23
N GLY A 233 17.90 -7.77 -25.24
CA GLY A 233 17.69 -9.05 -24.56
C GLY A 233 17.66 -8.98 -23.03
N ARG A 234 17.53 -7.77 -22.45
CA ARG A 234 17.38 -7.61 -21.00
C ARG A 234 15.95 -8.02 -20.59
N PRO A 235 15.76 -8.84 -19.55
CA PRO A 235 14.45 -9.35 -19.17
C PRO A 235 13.50 -8.23 -18.75
N GLY A 236 12.25 -8.26 -19.24
CA GLY A 236 11.20 -7.32 -18.84
C GLY A 236 9.80 -7.92 -18.90
N PRO A 237 9.02 -7.92 -17.81
CA PRO A 237 7.56 -7.92 -17.91
C PRO A 237 7.11 -6.64 -18.63
N GLY A 238 5.88 -6.61 -19.17
CA GLY A 238 5.36 -5.47 -19.95
C GLY A 238 5.72 -4.12 -19.33
N ALA A 239 6.42 -3.27 -20.09
CA ALA A 239 7.20 -2.11 -19.64
C ALA A 239 6.55 -1.22 -18.56
N GLY A 240 5.22 -1.03 -18.62
CA GLY A 240 4.49 -0.21 -17.65
C GLY A 240 4.36 -0.84 -16.26
N ASP A 241 4.11 -2.15 -16.16
CA ASP A 241 3.87 -2.82 -14.87
C ASP A 241 5.14 -2.92 -14.03
N ASP A 242 6.26 -3.10 -14.71
CA ASP A 242 7.57 -3.25 -14.11
C ASP A 242 8.09 -1.90 -13.56
N ARG A 243 7.88 -0.81 -14.30
CA ARG A 243 8.16 0.55 -13.82
C ARG A 243 7.27 0.93 -12.64
N ASP A 244 5.97 0.65 -12.70
CA ASP A 244 5.04 0.93 -11.61
C ASP A 244 5.46 0.22 -10.30
N ARG A 245 6.00 -1.00 -10.44
CA ARG A 245 6.52 -1.79 -9.32
C ARG A 245 7.81 -1.19 -8.75
N ALA A 246 8.73 -0.75 -9.59
CA ALA A 246 9.93 -0.04 -9.12
C ALA A 246 9.57 1.26 -8.39
N LEU A 247 8.62 2.03 -8.91
CA LEU A 247 8.12 3.25 -8.27
C LEU A 247 7.46 2.94 -6.91
N LEU A 248 6.77 1.80 -6.78
CA LEU A 248 6.24 1.34 -5.50
C LEU A 248 7.36 1.02 -4.49
N TYR A 249 8.44 0.36 -4.93
CA TYR A 249 9.59 0.09 -4.07
C TYR A 249 10.27 1.38 -3.62
N ALA A 250 10.47 2.35 -4.50
CA ALA A 250 11.00 3.67 -4.17
C ALA A 250 10.14 4.38 -3.11
N ARG A 251 8.83 4.51 -3.35
CA ARG A 251 7.91 5.13 -2.37
C ARG A 251 7.91 4.41 -1.03
N THR A 252 7.91 3.08 -1.03
CA THR A 252 7.93 2.27 0.20
C THR A 252 9.24 2.45 0.97
N ALA A 253 10.38 2.36 0.29
CA ALA A 253 11.70 2.54 0.89
C ALA A 253 11.84 3.94 1.51
N THR A 254 11.52 4.98 0.75
CA THR A 254 11.57 6.38 1.20
C THR A 254 10.61 6.61 2.37
N GLY A 255 9.39 6.07 2.32
CA GLY A 255 8.41 6.16 3.40
C GLY A 255 8.89 5.48 4.69
N LEU A 256 9.46 4.27 4.60
CA LEU A 256 10.01 3.55 5.75
C LEU A 256 11.20 4.28 6.36
N LEU A 257 12.15 4.76 5.55
CA LEU A 257 13.30 5.50 6.04
C LEU A 257 12.88 6.81 6.73
N ARG A 258 11.90 7.54 6.18
CA ARG A 258 11.31 8.71 6.83
C ARG A 258 10.62 8.35 8.14
N ARG A 259 9.87 7.24 8.17
CA ARG A 259 9.22 6.77 9.40
C ARG A 259 10.25 6.44 10.46
N HIS A 260 11.28 5.65 10.15
CA HIS A 260 12.38 5.33 11.08
C HIS A 260 13.05 6.60 11.60
N TYR A 261 13.35 7.56 10.73
CA TYR A 261 13.92 8.85 11.16
C TYR A 261 13.07 9.58 12.19
N TRP A 262 11.75 9.61 11.99
CA TRP A 262 10.83 10.24 12.93
C TRP A 262 10.52 9.37 14.15
N MET A 263 10.69 8.04 14.07
CA MET A 263 10.63 7.19 15.27
C MET A 263 11.75 7.53 16.25
N ALA A 264 12.93 7.91 15.73
CA ALA A 264 14.08 8.39 16.51
C ALA A 264 13.95 9.85 17.01
N ASP A 265 12.81 10.51 16.81
CA ASP A 265 12.60 11.90 17.24
C ASP A 265 12.06 11.98 18.67
N ALA A 266 12.75 12.69 19.57
CA ALA A 266 12.33 12.82 20.96
C ALA A 266 11.27 13.91 21.20
N SER A 267 10.75 14.57 20.15
CA SER A 267 9.81 15.66 20.34
C SER A 267 8.40 15.17 20.72
N PRO A 268 7.60 15.99 21.43
CA PRO A 268 6.22 15.65 21.77
C PRO A 268 5.31 15.36 20.56
N ASP A 269 5.63 15.95 19.41
CA ASP A 269 4.86 15.81 18.17
C ASP A 269 5.12 14.49 17.43
N ARG A 270 6.07 13.66 17.89
CA ARG A 270 6.50 12.42 17.22
C ARG A 270 5.31 11.58 16.78
N THR A 271 4.35 11.33 17.67
CA THR A 271 3.20 10.46 17.38
C THR A 271 2.34 11.04 16.25
N ALA A 272 2.01 12.32 16.31
CA ALA A 272 1.22 12.97 15.26
C ALA A 272 1.92 12.90 13.90
N ARG A 273 3.25 13.08 13.88
CA ARG A 273 4.07 12.93 12.67
C ARG A 273 4.04 11.49 12.13
N LEU A 274 4.21 10.47 12.98
CA LEU A 274 4.19 9.07 12.56
C LEU A 274 2.83 8.63 11.99
N VAL A 275 1.73 9.15 12.53
CA VAL A 275 0.39 8.94 11.98
C VAL A 275 0.24 9.66 10.63
N GLY A 276 0.68 10.92 10.53
CA GLY A 276 0.67 11.66 9.26
C GLY A 276 1.50 10.97 8.16
N LEU A 277 2.65 10.40 8.48
CA LEU A 277 3.50 9.68 7.53
C LEU A 277 2.83 8.41 7.00
N ARG A 278 2.10 7.68 7.85
CA ARG A 278 1.31 6.52 7.41
C ARG A 278 0.32 6.92 6.33
N ASP A 279 -0.44 7.99 6.58
CA ASP A 279 -1.45 8.48 5.63
C ASP A 279 -0.81 9.09 4.38
N GLN A 280 0.38 9.68 4.47
CA GLN A 280 1.14 10.14 3.30
C GLN A 280 1.54 8.97 2.39
N MET A 281 1.99 7.85 2.95
CA MET A 281 2.31 6.65 2.17
C MET A 281 1.07 6.11 1.47
N THR A 282 -0.04 5.95 2.20
CA THR A 282 -1.33 5.51 1.63
C THR A 282 -1.81 6.46 0.53
N ALA A 283 -1.74 7.78 0.73
CA ALA A 283 -2.12 8.76 -0.29
C ALA A 283 -1.27 8.64 -1.56
N ALA A 284 0.04 8.42 -1.43
CA ALA A 284 0.94 8.31 -2.57
C ALA A 284 0.60 7.07 -3.43
N ASP A 285 0.30 5.93 -2.80
CA ASP A 285 -0.11 4.73 -3.52
C ASP A 285 -1.49 4.89 -4.18
N LEU A 286 -2.46 5.49 -3.49
CA LEU A 286 -3.78 5.78 -4.07
C LEU A 286 -3.68 6.66 -5.33
N LEU A 287 -2.82 7.67 -5.31
CA LEU A 287 -2.58 8.53 -6.47
C LEU A 287 -1.89 7.79 -7.61
N ALA A 288 -0.96 6.89 -7.30
CA ALA A 288 -0.33 6.02 -8.29
C ALA A 288 -1.35 5.07 -8.94
N LEU A 289 -2.26 4.49 -8.15
CA LEU A 289 -3.36 3.67 -8.67
C LEU A 289 -4.30 4.48 -9.55
N ALA A 290 -4.71 5.66 -9.11
CA ALA A 290 -5.62 6.52 -9.87
C ALA A 290 -5.05 6.86 -11.26
N LYS A 291 -3.72 7.06 -11.39
CA LYS A 291 -3.02 7.29 -12.68
C LYS A 291 -3.19 6.13 -13.67
N ARG A 292 -3.31 4.90 -13.18
CA ARG A 292 -3.41 3.68 -14.01
C ARG A 292 -4.83 3.40 -14.49
N GLY A 293 -5.84 3.87 -13.75
CA GLY A 293 -7.24 3.71 -14.10
C GLY A 293 -8.14 3.61 -12.87
N PRO A 294 -9.44 3.34 -13.04
CA PRO A 294 -10.37 3.17 -11.95
C PRO A 294 -9.96 2.04 -11.01
N ALA A 295 -9.93 2.32 -9.70
CA ALA A 295 -9.65 1.35 -8.66
C ALA A 295 -10.74 1.33 -7.59
N LEU A 296 -11.08 0.12 -7.15
CA LEU A 296 -11.89 -0.11 -5.95
C LEU A 296 -10.93 -0.24 -4.76
N VAL A 297 -11.11 0.59 -3.74
CA VAL A 297 -10.23 0.67 -2.57
C VAL A 297 -11.03 0.26 -1.34
N TYR A 298 -10.62 -0.81 -0.69
CA TYR A 298 -11.14 -1.22 0.61
C TYR A 298 -10.16 -0.78 1.69
N ALA A 299 -10.59 0.14 2.56
CA ALA A 299 -9.79 0.60 3.68
C ALA A 299 -10.66 0.80 4.91
N ARG A 300 -10.03 0.94 6.07
CA ARG A 300 -10.74 1.40 7.26
C ARG A 300 -11.12 2.87 7.08
N ASP A 301 -12.19 3.27 7.76
CA ASP A 301 -12.78 4.62 7.68
C ASP A 301 -11.73 5.76 7.81
N ARG A 302 -10.76 5.62 8.73
CA ARG A 302 -9.91 6.76 9.15
C ARG A 302 -8.94 7.30 8.07
N PRO A 303 -8.15 6.49 7.34
CA PRO A 303 -7.26 7.03 6.31
C PRO A 303 -8.00 7.74 5.17
N LEU A 304 -9.25 7.38 4.85
CA LEU A 304 -9.96 7.88 3.66
C LEU A 304 -10.92 9.04 3.92
N GLN A 305 -11.05 9.50 5.17
CA GLN A 305 -11.91 10.63 5.52
C GLN A 305 -11.50 11.90 4.75
N ARG A 306 -12.49 12.65 4.26
CA ARG A 306 -12.28 13.92 3.54
C ARG A 306 -12.01 15.12 4.46
N GLY A 307 -12.07 14.92 5.77
CA GLY A 307 -11.76 15.91 6.79
C GLY A 307 -10.41 15.66 7.48
N ARG A 308 -9.98 16.63 8.30
CA ARG A 308 -8.79 16.45 9.15
C ARG A 308 -9.02 15.27 10.08
N GLY A 309 -8.09 14.30 10.09
CA GLY A 309 -8.11 13.20 11.03
C GLY A 309 -7.86 13.71 12.44
N ALA A 310 -8.62 13.20 13.41
CA ALA A 310 -8.44 13.50 14.83
C ALA A 310 -8.62 12.24 15.67
N MET A 311 -7.76 12.05 16.67
CA MET A 311 -7.87 10.95 17.63
C MET A 311 -7.32 11.40 18.98
N ARG A 312 -7.86 10.87 20.08
CA ARG A 312 -7.20 10.95 21.39
C ARG A 312 -6.37 9.69 21.60
N MET A 313 -5.09 9.87 21.86
CA MET A 313 -4.22 8.79 22.32
C MET A 313 -3.84 9.11 23.76
N SER A 314 -4.46 8.41 24.72
CA SER A 314 -4.47 8.84 26.13
C SER A 314 -4.96 10.30 26.23
N ASP A 315 -4.19 11.19 26.86
CA ASP A 315 -4.55 12.60 27.04
C ASP A 315 -4.08 13.54 25.90
N LEU A 316 -3.41 12.99 24.88
CA LEU A 316 -2.88 13.78 23.77
C LEU A 316 -3.88 13.83 22.61
N PRO A 317 -4.41 15.02 22.25
CA PRO A 317 -5.16 15.19 21.02
C PRO A 317 -4.18 15.14 19.83
N LEU A 318 -4.37 14.16 18.96
CA LEU A 318 -3.64 14.02 17.71
C LEU A 318 -4.51 14.55 16.58
N ALA A 319 -3.94 15.37 15.70
CA ALA A 319 -4.64 15.86 14.52
C ALA A 319 -3.71 15.92 13.31
N TRP A 320 -4.12 15.32 12.20
CA TRP A 320 -3.30 15.17 10.99
C TRP A 320 -4.17 15.29 9.72
N TRP A 321 -3.51 15.47 8.58
CA TRP A 321 -4.18 15.38 7.28
C TRP A 321 -4.26 13.92 6.86
N SER A 322 -5.48 13.41 6.69
CA SER A 322 -5.72 12.04 6.27
C SER A 322 -5.29 11.80 4.82
N ALA A 323 -5.16 10.54 4.43
CA ALA A 323 -4.90 10.19 3.03
C ALA A 323 -6.03 10.69 2.11
N GLY A 324 -7.29 10.61 2.57
CA GLY A 324 -8.47 11.10 1.87
C GLY A 324 -8.41 12.60 1.57
N VAL A 325 -7.97 13.43 2.53
CA VAL A 325 -7.76 14.87 2.29
C VAL A 325 -6.68 15.10 1.23
N MET A 326 -5.53 14.42 1.36
CA MET A 326 -4.41 14.59 0.44
C MET A 326 -4.75 14.15 -0.99
N VAL A 327 -5.48 13.04 -1.14
CA VAL A 327 -5.95 12.52 -2.42
C VAL A 327 -7.03 13.44 -2.99
N GLY A 328 -8.01 13.85 -2.18
CA GLY A 328 -9.10 14.73 -2.59
C GLY A 328 -8.60 16.07 -3.12
N ALA A 329 -7.58 16.66 -2.48
CA ALA A 329 -6.95 17.91 -2.93
C ALA A 329 -6.28 17.77 -4.31
N ARG A 330 -5.74 16.59 -4.66
CA ARG A 330 -5.07 16.34 -5.95
C ARG A 330 -5.99 15.84 -7.05
N LEU A 331 -7.05 15.12 -6.70
CA LEU A 331 -8.01 14.56 -7.67
C LEU A 331 -9.23 15.47 -7.89
N GLY A 332 -9.42 16.51 -7.08
CA GLY A 332 -10.54 17.45 -7.22
C GLY A 332 -11.91 16.81 -6.97
N GLY A 333 -11.98 15.81 -6.08
CA GLY A 333 -13.21 15.07 -5.78
C GLY A 333 -13.56 13.93 -6.75
N LYS A 334 -12.65 13.57 -7.66
CA LYS A 334 -12.77 12.42 -8.58
C LYS A 334 -12.23 11.12 -7.99
#